data_AF-A0A661JWH2-F1
#
_entry.id   AF-A0A661JWH2-F1
#
_cell.length_a   1.000
_cell.length_b   1.000
_cell.length_c   1.000
_cell.angle_alpha   90.00
_cell.angle_beta   90.00
_cell.angle_gamma   90.00
#
_symmetry.space_group_name_H-M   'P 1'
#
loop_
_entity.id
_entity.type
_entity.pdbx_description
1 polymer ?
#
loop_
_entity_poly.entity_id
_entity_poly.type
_entity_poly.pdbx_seq_one_letter_code
_entity_poly.pdbx_strand_id
1 'polypeptide(L)'
;MFDVGIDVGSVSINCVVIDESGKIVKEYPYLRHFGRFLEEVQKTIAKVYEDFSKDKIKSVSITGNHGKVISEKLGIPYEFDSITQVVGACRLVPGVRTIISMGGQDACLFRIAYHDGDWELESFTMNGPCAAGTGSFIDQQAERLSSSIYGEEIDFSYDHIEKTLKDFIELGMKSKDPAPVACRCTVFTKSDMIHL
;
A
#
# COMPACT_ATOMS: atom_id res chain seq x y z
N MET A 1 -16.89 19.88 -9.50
CA MET A 1 -15.43 19.70 -9.66
C MET A 1 -15.01 18.41 -8.94
N PHE A 2 -13.76 17.99 -9.07
CA PHE A 2 -13.22 16.77 -8.45
C PHE A 2 -11.93 17.05 -7.69
N ASP A 3 -11.70 16.29 -6.63
CA ASP A 3 -10.43 16.27 -5.87
C ASP A 3 -9.74 14.92 -6.09
N VAL A 4 -8.41 14.94 -6.20
CA VAL A 4 -7.60 13.76 -6.51
C VAL A 4 -6.66 13.49 -5.34
N GLY A 5 -6.71 12.28 -4.79
CA GLY A 5 -5.78 11.81 -3.76
C GLY A 5 -4.83 10.78 -4.35
N ILE A 6 -3.52 10.99 -4.17
CA ILE A 6 -2.48 10.05 -4.58
C ILE A 6 -1.68 9.62 -3.34
N ASP A 7 -1.70 8.34 -3.02
CA ASP A 7 -0.80 7.75 -2.02
C ASP A 7 0.38 7.09 -2.73
N VAL A 8 1.58 7.57 -2.43
CA VAL A 8 2.83 7.00 -2.94
C VAL A 8 3.56 6.34 -1.79
N GLY A 9 3.16 5.11 -1.52
CA GLY A 9 3.73 4.24 -0.51
C GLY A 9 5.16 3.80 -0.84
N SER A 10 5.70 2.90 -0.03
CA SER A 10 7.06 2.35 -0.21
C SER A 10 7.22 1.43 -1.44
N VAL A 11 6.10 0.86 -1.92
CA VAL A 11 6.11 -0.13 -3.01
C VAL A 11 5.13 0.19 -4.13
N SER A 12 4.12 1.03 -3.87
CA SER A 12 2.99 1.23 -4.78
C SER A 12 2.47 2.67 -4.82
N ILE A 13 1.71 2.93 -5.87
CA ILE A 13 0.92 4.15 -6.07
C ILE A 13 -0.55 3.74 -6.07
N ASN A 14 -1.33 4.43 -5.26
CA ASN A 14 -2.78 4.35 -5.22
C ASN A 14 -3.35 5.72 -5.56
N CYS A 15 -4.35 5.79 -6.44
CA CYS A 15 -4.94 7.05 -6.86
C CYS A 15 -6.47 6.94 -6.90
N VAL A 16 -7.13 7.89 -6.24
CA VAL A 16 -8.58 8.01 -6.18
C VAL A 16 -9.03 9.41 -6.56
N VAL A 17 -10.19 9.49 -7.20
CA VAL A 17 -10.85 10.74 -7.55
C VAL A 17 -12.18 10.78 -6.80
N ILE A 18 -12.43 11.87 -6.09
CA ILE A 18 -13.67 12.11 -5.36
C ILE A 18 -14.42 13.32 -5.93
N ASP A 19 -15.75 13.29 -5.84
CA ASP A 19 -16.58 14.45 -6.14
C ASP A 19 -16.73 15.40 -4.94
N GLU A 20 -17.46 16.50 -5.11
CA GLU A 20 -17.71 17.50 -4.07
C GLU A 20 -18.48 16.97 -2.86
N SER A 21 -19.20 15.85 -3.00
CA SER A 21 -19.84 15.15 -1.87
C SER A 21 -18.85 14.26 -1.10
N GLY A 22 -17.63 14.13 -1.61
CA GLY A 22 -16.59 13.25 -1.13
C GLY A 22 -16.90 11.78 -1.37
N LYS A 23 -17.64 11.48 -2.45
CA LYS A 23 -17.84 10.12 -2.96
C LYS A 23 -16.74 9.78 -3.94
N ILE A 24 -16.19 8.58 -3.84
CA ILE A 24 -15.23 8.05 -4.82
C ILE A 24 -15.96 7.86 -6.15
N VAL A 25 -15.54 8.60 -7.17
CA VAL A 25 -16.06 8.50 -8.54
C VAL A 25 -15.16 7.66 -9.44
N LYS A 26 -13.88 7.54 -9.10
CA LYS A 26 -12.94 6.64 -9.77
C LYS A 26 -11.81 6.23 -8.85
N GLU A 27 -11.43 4.97 -8.95
CA GLU A 27 -10.21 4.40 -8.39
C GLU A 27 -9.35 3.92 -9.58
N TYR A 28 -8.09 4.34 -9.60
CA TYR A 28 -7.12 3.85 -10.59
C TYR A 28 -6.54 2.51 -10.13
N PRO A 29 -6.13 1.64 -11.06
CA PRO A 29 -5.51 0.37 -10.70
C PRO A 29 -4.33 0.57 -9.75
N TYR A 30 -4.22 -0.30 -8.75
CA TYR A 30 -3.04 -0.42 -7.92
C TYR A 30 -1.81 -0.62 -8.80
N LEU A 31 -0.78 0.21 -8.58
CA LEU A 31 0.42 0.22 -9.41
C LEU A 31 1.67 0.05 -8.55
N ARG A 32 2.44 -1.02 -8.76
CA ARG A 32 3.77 -1.14 -8.16
C ARG A 32 4.74 -0.26 -8.94
N HIS A 33 5.39 0.68 -8.25
CA HIS A 33 6.26 1.65 -8.94
C HIS A 33 7.66 1.11 -9.23
N PHE A 34 8.10 0.04 -8.56
CA PHE A 34 9.44 -0.57 -8.73
C PHE A 34 10.59 0.47 -8.75
N GLY A 35 10.55 1.41 -7.80
CA GLY A 35 11.50 2.54 -7.72
C GLY A 35 11.27 3.71 -8.68
N ARG A 36 10.38 3.59 -9.68
CA ARG A 36 10.05 4.65 -10.67
C ARG A 36 8.90 5.55 -10.25
N PHE A 37 8.75 5.83 -8.95
CA PHE A 37 7.58 6.52 -8.40
C PHE A 37 7.31 7.89 -9.02
N LEU A 38 8.35 8.67 -9.37
CA LEU A 38 8.15 10.01 -9.95
C LEU A 38 7.52 9.94 -11.34
N GLU A 39 8.04 9.07 -12.19
CA GLU A 39 7.54 8.85 -13.56
C GLU A 39 6.10 8.33 -13.52
N GLU A 40 5.85 7.33 -12.68
CA GLU A 40 4.53 6.70 -12.57
C GLU A 40 3.46 7.63 -11.99
N VAL A 41 3.81 8.52 -11.05
CA VAL A 41 2.89 9.56 -10.58
C VAL A 41 2.57 10.57 -11.67
N GLN A 42 3.56 11.00 -12.46
CA GLN A 42 3.32 11.91 -13.58
C GLN A 42 2.38 11.30 -14.63
N LYS A 43 2.59 10.01 -14.97
CA LYS A 43 1.67 9.25 -15.85
C LYS A 43 0.27 9.16 -15.25
N THR A 44 0.17 8.88 -13.95
CA THR A 44 -1.12 8.79 -13.25
C THR A 44 -1.87 10.13 -13.29
N ILE A 45 -1.20 11.25 -13.00
CA ILE A 45 -1.80 12.59 -13.05
C ILE A 45 -2.23 12.94 -14.48
N ALA A 46 -1.40 12.64 -15.48
CA ALA A 46 -1.75 12.86 -16.88
C ALA A 46 -3.02 12.08 -17.25
N LYS A 47 -3.12 10.82 -16.82
CA LYS A 47 -4.30 9.98 -17.05
C LYS A 47 -5.56 10.54 -16.36
N VAL A 48 -5.42 11.07 -15.15
CA VAL A 48 -6.53 11.76 -14.46
C VAL A 48 -7.02 12.96 -15.27
N TYR A 49 -6.10 13.77 -15.81
CA TYR A 49 -6.48 14.92 -16.63
C TYR A 49 -7.10 14.54 -17.97
N GLU A 50 -6.70 13.42 -18.57
CA GLU A 50 -7.38 12.87 -19.75
C GLU A 50 -8.81 12.44 -19.44
N ASP A 51 -9.01 11.73 -18.32
CA ASP A 51 -10.29 11.10 -18.01
C ASP A 51 -11.34 12.10 -17.49
N PHE A 52 -10.91 13.17 -16.79
CA PHE A 52 -11.81 14.15 -16.15
C PHE A 52 -11.74 15.56 -16.72
N SER A 53 -10.77 15.85 -17.60
CA SER A 53 -10.39 17.21 -18.02
C SER A 53 -9.82 18.05 -16.86
N LYS A 54 -8.64 18.66 -17.08
CA LYS A 54 -7.90 19.39 -16.04
C LYS A 54 -8.70 20.53 -15.40
N ASP A 55 -9.57 21.19 -16.15
CA ASP A 55 -10.45 22.27 -15.69
C ASP A 55 -11.50 21.83 -14.67
N LYS A 56 -11.82 20.53 -14.61
CA LYS A 56 -12.75 19.97 -13.63
C LYS A 56 -12.05 19.46 -12.37
N ILE A 57 -10.71 19.40 -12.36
CA ILE A 57 -9.94 19.01 -11.18
C ILE A 57 -9.67 20.26 -10.33
N LYS A 58 -10.28 20.30 -9.15
CA LYS A 58 -10.12 21.37 -8.16
C LYS A 58 -8.76 21.28 -7.47
N SER A 59 -8.37 20.08 -7.04
CA SER A 59 -7.10 19.85 -6.38
C SER A 59 -6.55 18.45 -6.63
N VAL A 60 -5.23 18.35 -6.52
CA VAL A 60 -4.49 17.09 -6.44
C VAL A 60 -3.69 17.18 -5.15
N SER A 61 -3.77 16.17 -4.30
CA SER A 61 -2.99 16.07 -3.05
C SER A 61 -2.28 14.74 -2.98
N ILE A 62 -1.13 14.71 -2.32
CA ILE A 62 -0.25 13.54 -2.26
C ILE A 62 0.11 13.16 -0.83
N THR A 63 0.25 11.86 -0.58
CA THR A 63 0.68 11.30 0.71
C THR A 63 1.64 10.12 0.50
N GLY A 64 1.95 9.39 1.57
CA GLY A 64 2.81 8.21 1.54
C GLY A 64 4.31 8.52 1.65
N ASN A 65 5.11 7.46 1.77
CA ASN A 65 6.56 7.50 2.04
C ASN A 65 7.36 8.32 1.01
N HIS A 66 6.93 8.34 -0.25
CA HIS A 66 7.57 9.13 -1.32
C HIS A 66 6.81 10.43 -1.64
N GLY A 67 5.66 10.67 -1.02
CA GLY A 67 4.79 11.82 -1.32
C GLY A 67 5.48 13.17 -1.11
N LYS A 68 6.26 13.33 -0.03
CA LYS A 68 6.95 14.60 0.27
C LYS A 68 7.94 15.01 -0.82
N VAL A 69 8.75 14.07 -1.30
CA VAL A 69 9.74 14.32 -2.37
C VAL A 69 9.05 14.71 -3.67
N ILE A 70 7.91 14.08 -3.97
CA ILE A 70 7.13 14.38 -5.18
C ILE A 70 6.42 15.73 -5.05
N SER A 71 5.87 16.03 -3.87
CA SER A 71 5.28 17.32 -3.54
C SER A 71 6.24 18.47 -3.80
N GLU A 72 7.48 18.38 -3.29
CA GLU A 72 8.52 19.38 -3.50
C GLU A 72 8.89 19.56 -4.97
N LYS A 73 8.89 18.47 -5.76
CA LYS A 73 9.24 18.49 -7.19
C LYS A 73 8.11 19.00 -8.09
N LEU A 74 6.86 18.68 -7.78
CA LEU A 74 5.70 18.94 -8.63
C LEU A 74 4.82 20.10 -8.12
N GLY A 75 5.10 20.64 -6.94
CA GLY A 75 4.29 21.70 -6.32
C GLY A 75 2.90 21.23 -5.89
N ILE A 76 2.77 19.95 -5.52
CA ILE A 76 1.51 19.32 -5.11
C ILE A 76 1.42 19.35 -3.57
N PRO A 77 0.29 19.74 -2.96
CA PRO A 77 0.10 19.66 -1.50
C PRO A 77 0.39 18.26 -0.94
N TYR A 78 1.23 18.19 0.09
CA TYR A 78 1.54 16.95 0.81
C TYR A 78 0.80 16.88 2.13
N GLU A 79 0.20 15.73 2.41
CA GLU A 79 -0.41 15.40 3.70
C GLU A 79 0.25 14.16 4.32
N PHE A 80 0.33 14.12 5.65
CA PHE A 80 0.96 13.01 6.37
C PHE A 80 0.12 11.74 6.27
N ASP A 81 0.76 10.63 5.87
CA ASP A 81 0.12 9.33 5.65
C ASP A 81 -0.66 8.82 6.87
N SER A 82 -0.09 8.94 8.07
CA SER A 82 -0.78 8.56 9.31
C SER A 82 -2.09 9.31 9.53
N ILE A 83 -2.13 10.60 9.16
CA ILE A 83 -3.32 11.44 9.32
C ILE A 83 -4.35 11.09 8.25
N THR A 84 -3.92 10.96 6.98
CA THR A 84 -4.82 10.63 5.87
C THR A 84 -5.48 9.26 6.04
N GLN A 85 -4.73 8.27 6.54
CA GLN A 85 -5.26 6.93 6.86
C GLN A 85 -6.32 6.99 7.96
N VAL A 86 -6.06 7.71 9.06
CA VAL A 86 -7.03 7.84 10.17
C VAL A 86 -8.29 8.58 9.71
N VAL A 87 -8.13 9.73 9.05
CA VAL A 87 -9.26 10.53 8.54
C VAL A 87 -10.08 9.72 7.53
N GLY A 88 -9.41 9.04 6.61
CA GLY A 88 -10.05 8.18 5.60
C GLY A 88 -10.83 7.03 6.25
N ALA A 89 -10.23 6.33 7.22
CA ALA A 89 -10.88 5.24 7.94
C ALA A 89 -12.08 5.71 8.75
N CYS A 90 -11.97 6.81 9.50
CA CYS A 90 -13.09 7.38 10.27
C CYS A 90 -14.25 7.82 9.36
N ARG A 91 -13.94 8.29 8.14
CA ARG A 91 -14.96 8.65 7.15
C ARG A 91 -15.65 7.42 6.55
N LEU A 92 -14.88 6.40 6.16
CA LEU A 92 -15.40 5.20 5.51
C LEU A 92 -16.14 4.28 6.49
N VAL A 93 -15.67 4.21 7.73
CA VAL A 93 -16.21 3.37 8.80
C VAL A 93 -16.43 4.24 10.05
N PRO A 94 -17.58 4.93 10.14
CA PRO A 94 -17.92 5.74 11.31
C PRO A 94 -17.88 4.91 12.59
N GLY A 95 -17.15 5.38 13.60
CA GLY A 95 -16.99 4.67 14.88
C GLY A 95 -15.84 3.66 14.91
N VAL A 96 -15.01 3.56 13.86
CA VAL A 96 -13.80 2.71 13.85
C VAL A 96 -12.91 3.03 15.06
N ARG A 97 -12.56 2.01 15.84
CA ARG A 97 -11.74 2.14 17.07
C ARG A 97 -10.31 1.68 16.89
N THR A 98 -10.05 0.87 15.88
CA THR A 98 -8.74 0.25 15.65
C THR A 98 -8.51 0.13 14.17
N ILE A 99 -7.37 0.62 13.72
CA ILE A 99 -6.91 0.53 12.33
C ILE A 99 -5.58 -0.19 12.36
N ILE A 100 -5.48 -1.27 11.59
CA ILE A 100 -4.23 -1.99 11.36
C ILE A 100 -3.86 -1.77 9.89
N SER A 101 -2.83 -0.98 9.66
CA SER A 101 -2.28 -0.72 8.33
C SER A 101 -1.05 -1.59 8.13
N MET A 102 -1.06 -2.48 7.14
CA MET A 102 0.10 -3.31 6.78
C MET A 102 0.61 -2.85 5.41
N GLY A 103 1.66 -2.05 5.42
CA GLY A 103 2.31 -1.53 4.23
C GLY A 103 3.36 -2.50 3.66
N GLY A 104 4.06 -2.03 2.63
CA GLY A 104 5.16 -2.77 2.01
C GLY A 104 6.37 -2.93 2.94
N GLN A 105 6.68 -1.92 3.74
CA GLN A 105 7.90 -1.88 4.57
C GLN A 105 7.62 -1.68 6.07
N ASP A 106 6.43 -1.23 6.40
CA ASP A 106 6.00 -0.91 7.75
C ASP A 106 4.61 -1.49 8.03
N ALA A 107 4.27 -1.57 9.32
CA ALA A 107 2.96 -1.92 9.81
C ALA A 107 2.63 -1.00 10.99
N CYS A 108 1.44 -0.42 10.94
CA CYS A 108 0.96 0.55 11.92
C CYS A 108 -0.33 0.06 12.59
N LEU A 109 -0.44 0.36 13.89
CA LEU A 109 -1.64 0.20 14.69
C LEU A 109 -2.07 1.59 15.18
N PHE A 110 -3.30 1.97 14.87
CA PHE A 110 -3.93 3.18 15.36
C PHE A 110 -5.10 2.79 16.27
N ARG A 111 -5.22 3.44 17.42
CA ARG A 111 -6.38 3.33 18.31
C ARG A 111 -7.09 4.67 18.37
N ILE A 112 -8.40 4.66 18.18
CA ILE A 112 -9.23 5.85 18.04
C ILE A 112 -10.23 5.90 19.21
N ALA A 113 -10.14 6.98 19.99
CA ALA A 113 -11.13 7.33 21.01
C ALA A 113 -12.19 8.24 20.40
N TYR A 114 -13.36 8.29 21.04
CA TYR A 114 -14.43 9.19 20.63
C TYR A 114 -15.00 9.88 21.85
N HIS A 115 -15.09 11.20 21.77
CA HIS A 115 -15.57 12.08 22.82
C HIS A 115 -16.58 13.05 22.19
N ASP A 116 -17.80 13.08 22.73
CA ASP A 116 -18.88 13.96 22.27
C ASP A 116 -19.20 13.90 20.76
N GLY A 117 -18.92 12.76 20.13
CA GLY A 117 -19.14 12.52 18.70
C GLY A 117 -17.92 12.81 17.81
N ASP A 118 -16.89 13.45 18.33
CA ASP A 118 -15.62 13.67 17.65
C ASP A 118 -14.64 12.53 17.92
N TRP A 119 -13.73 12.28 16.97
CA TRP A 119 -12.69 11.26 17.09
C TRP A 119 -11.35 11.86 17.51
N GLU A 120 -10.56 11.10 18.26
CA GLU A 120 -9.19 11.43 18.66
C GLU A 120 -8.28 10.21 18.47
N LEU A 121 -7.06 10.44 17.98
CA LEU A 121 -6.03 9.40 17.91
C LEU A 121 -5.44 9.16 19.30
N GLU A 122 -5.98 8.16 20.01
CA GLU A 122 -5.59 7.79 21.38
C GLU A 122 -4.15 7.25 21.43
N SER A 123 -3.79 6.39 20.48
CA SER A 123 -2.43 5.86 20.38
C SER A 123 -2.08 5.42 18.97
N PHE A 124 -0.79 5.49 18.68
CA PHE A 124 -0.18 5.09 17.43
C PHE A 124 1.07 4.25 17.73
N THR A 125 1.21 3.12 17.05
CA THR A 125 2.40 2.28 17.14
C THR A 125 2.77 1.80 15.75
N MET A 126 4.04 1.88 15.41
CA MET A 126 4.62 1.34 14.19
C MET A 126 5.63 0.26 14.56
N ASN A 127 5.76 -0.77 13.73
CA ASN A 127 6.85 -1.72 13.87
C ASN A 127 8.21 -1.01 13.72
N GLY A 128 9.25 -1.58 14.35
CA GLY A 128 10.63 -1.18 14.05
C GLY A 128 11.02 -1.56 12.61
N PRO A 129 12.24 -1.20 12.15
CA PRO A 129 12.72 -1.53 10.80
C PRO A 129 12.88 -3.04 10.65
N CYS A 130 11.79 -3.72 10.31
CA CYS A 130 11.69 -5.16 10.24
C CYS A 130 10.75 -5.57 9.11
N ALA A 131 11.23 -6.46 8.25
CA ALA A 131 10.40 -7.04 7.20
C ALA A 131 9.29 -7.95 7.76
N ALA A 132 9.52 -8.57 8.93
CA ALA A 132 8.53 -9.47 9.53
C ALA A 132 7.23 -8.71 9.82
N GLY A 133 6.10 -9.24 9.32
CA GLY A 133 4.79 -8.62 9.47
C GLY A 133 4.46 -7.52 8.45
N THR A 134 5.23 -7.39 7.36
CA THR A 134 4.96 -6.41 6.28
C THR A 134 4.89 -7.08 4.92
N GLY A 135 4.45 -6.34 3.88
CA GLY A 135 4.40 -6.83 2.51
C GLY A 135 5.75 -7.34 1.98
N SER A 136 6.86 -6.72 2.42
CA SER A 136 8.21 -7.14 2.02
C SER A 136 8.56 -8.56 2.46
N PHE A 137 8.00 -9.05 3.57
CA PHE A 137 8.16 -10.46 3.96
C PHE A 137 7.50 -11.39 2.95
N ILE A 138 6.30 -11.04 2.49
CA ILE A 138 5.55 -11.82 1.50
C ILE A 138 6.27 -11.79 0.15
N ASP A 139 6.72 -10.62 -0.31
CA ASP A 139 7.53 -10.50 -1.53
C ASP A 139 8.76 -11.43 -1.49
N GLN A 140 9.51 -11.40 -0.39
CA GLN A 140 10.71 -12.24 -0.22
C GLN A 140 10.38 -13.73 -0.20
N GLN A 141 9.22 -14.13 0.37
CA GLN A 141 8.83 -15.55 0.41
C GLN A 141 8.34 -16.03 -0.96
N ALA A 142 7.59 -15.19 -1.68
CA ALA A 142 7.14 -15.48 -3.03
C ALA A 142 8.32 -15.65 -3.99
N GLU A 143 9.30 -14.74 -3.95
CA GLU A 143 10.52 -14.83 -4.74
C GLU A 143 11.31 -16.11 -4.43
N ARG A 144 11.46 -16.48 -3.16
CA ARG A 144 12.20 -17.69 -2.76
C ARG A 144 11.55 -18.98 -3.25
N LEU A 145 10.23 -19.03 -3.23
CA LEU A 145 9.47 -20.20 -3.67
C LEU A 145 9.18 -20.19 -5.17
N SER A 146 9.54 -19.12 -5.88
CA SER A 146 9.34 -18.99 -7.34
C SER A 146 9.88 -20.19 -8.10
N SER A 147 11.05 -20.72 -7.74
CA SER A 147 11.64 -21.88 -8.42
C SER A 147 10.86 -23.16 -8.24
N SER A 148 10.15 -23.30 -7.12
CA SER A 148 9.22 -24.42 -6.89
C SER A 148 7.93 -24.26 -7.71
N ILE A 149 7.57 -23.04 -8.10
CA ILE A 149 6.38 -22.73 -8.90
C ILE A 149 6.69 -22.82 -10.41
N TYR A 150 7.85 -22.31 -10.84
CA TYR A 150 8.18 -22.09 -12.25
C TYR A 150 9.43 -22.84 -12.76
N GLY A 151 10.19 -23.51 -11.89
CA GLY A 151 11.47 -24.13 -12.24
C GLY A 151 12.66 -23.21 -12.05
N GLU A 152 13.86 -23.64 -12.45
CA GLU A 152 15.12 -22.93 -12.14
C GLU A 152 15.41 -21.72 -13.04
N GLU A 153 14.57 -21.45 -14.05
CA GLU A 153 14.73 -20.28 -14.92
C GLU A 153 14.45 -18.99 -14.13
N ILE A 154 15.40 -18.04 -14.22
CA ILE A 154 15.33 -16.78 -13.49
C ILE A 154 14.85 -15.68 -14.44
N ASP A 155 13.68 -15.11 -14.14
CA ASP A 155 13.13 -13.94 -14.83
C ASP A 155 12.92 -12.79 -13.84
N PHE A 156 13.62 -11.68 -14.07
CA PHE A 156 13.54 -10.47 -13.23
C PHE A 156 12.62 -9.40 -13.82
N SER A 157 11.80 -9.74 -14.82
CA SER A 157 10.79 -8.83 -15.37
C SER A 157 9.74 -8.49 -14.31
N TYR A 158 9.22 -7.25 -14.36
CA TYR A 158 8.19 -6.82 -13.42
C TYR A 158 6.92 -7.67 -13.52
N ASP A 159 6.55 -8.08 -14.74
CA ASP A 159 5.42 -8.97 -14.99
C ASP A 159 5.61 -10.33 -14.31
N HIS A 160 6.84 -10.88 -14.34
CA HIS A 160 7.15 -12.12 -13.65
C HIS A 160 7.08 -11.97 -12.13
N ILE A 161 7.59 -10.88 -11.57
CA ILE A 161 7.53 -10.61 -10.12
C ILE A 161 6.08 -10.50 -9.65
N GLU A 162 5.24 -9.75 -10.37
CA GLU A 162 3.82 -9.62 -10.04
C GLU A 162 3.07 -10.95 -10.17
N LYS A 163 3.34 -11.70 -11.24
CA LYS A 163 2.76 -13.03 -11.43
C LYS A 163 3.19 -13.99 -10.32
N THR A 164 4.45 -13.98 -9.93
CA THR A 164 4.98 -14.79 -8.83
C THR A 164 4.27 -14.50 -7.53
N LEU A 165 4.13 -13.22 -7.17
CA LEU A 165 3.42 -12.82 -5.97
C LEU A 165 1.94 -13.25 -6.01
N LYS A 166 1.28 -13.06 -7.15
CA LYS A 166 -0.12 -13.46 -7.34
C LYS A 166 -0.30 -14.97 -7.17
N ASP A 167 0.48 -15.77 -7.88
CA ASP A 167 0.39 -17.23 -7.83
C ASP A 167 0.74 -17.75 -6.42
N PHE A 168 1.74 -17.15 -5.75
CA PHE A 168 2.08 -17.46 -4.36
C PHE A 168 0.89 -17.23 -3.41
N ILE A 169 0.21 -16.08 -3.51
CA ILE A 169 -0.98 -15.76 -2.70
C ILE A 169 -2.11 -16.74 -3.01
N GLU A 170 -2.39 -17.01 -4.28
CA GLU A 170 -3.45 -17.94 -4.69
C GLU A 170 -3.20 -19.38 -4.20
N LEU A 171 -1.95 -19.83 -4.17
CA LEU A 171 -1.57 -21.12 -3.61
C LEU A 171 -1.77 -21.15 -2.10
N GLY A 172 -1.33 -20.09 -1.39
CA GLY A 172 -1.54 -19.96 0.06
C GLY A 172 -3.02 -20.03 0.46
N MET A 173 -3.89 -19.38 -0.32
CA MET A 173 -5.35 -19.37 -0.10
C MET A 173 -6.02 -20.74 -0.28
N LYS A 174 -5.38 -21.68 -1.00
CA LYS A 174 -5.88 -23.05 -1.21
C LYS A 174 -5.47 -24.01 -0.08
N SER A 175 -4.53 -23.61 0.78
CA SER A 175 -4.04 -24.47 1.85
C SER A 175 -5.12 -24.71 2.91
N LYS A 176 -5.27 -25.97 3.32
CA LYS A 176 -6.15 -26.38 4.44
C LYS A 176 -5.37 -26.81 5.67
N ASP A 177 -4.05 -26.96 5.53
CA ASP A 177 -3.14 -27.43 6.57
C ASP A 177 -1.83 -26.63 6.46
N PRO A 178 -1.79 -25.42 7.03
CA PRO A 178 -0.64 -24.54 6.89
C PRO A 178 0.56 -25.10 7.65
N ALA A 179 1.73 -25.11 6.99
CA ALA A 179 2.96 -25.58 7.60
C ALA A 179 3.33 -24.73 8.83
N PRO A 180 3.86 -25.34 9.91
CA PRO A 180 4.23 -24.63 11.11
C PRO A 180 5.52 -23.84 10.90
N VAL A 181 5.39 -22.57 10.53
CA VAL A 181 6.52 -21.64 10.43
C VAL A 181 6.69 -20.95 11.78
N ALA A 182 7.89 -20.98 12.36
CA ALA A 182 8.12 -20.29 13.62
C ALA A 182 7.99 -18.77 13.41
N CYS A 183 7.23 -18.09 14.27
CA CYS A 183 7.08 -16.63 14.26
C CYS A 183 8.37 -15.93 14.72
N ARG A 184 9.40 -15.98 13.87
CA ARG A 184 10.74 -15.45 14.11
C ARG A 184 11.07 -14.42 13.03
N CYS A 185 12.25 -13.81 13.14
CA CYS A 185 12.81 -12.93 12.12
C CYS A 185 12.78 -13.59 10.73
N THR A 186 12.47 -12.82 9.69
CA THR A 186 12.43 -13.22 8.27
C THR A 186 13.67 -14.00 7.82
N VAL A 187 14.82 -13.72 8.44
CA VAL A 187 16.09 -14.43 8.18
C VAL A 187 16.02 -15.89 8.64
N PHE A 188 15.41 -16.20 9.78
CA PHE A 188 15.28 -17.56 10.29
C PHE A 188 14.11 -18.31 9.66
N THR A 189 13.03 -17.60 9.35
CA THR A 189 11.91 -18.17 8.57
C THR A 189 12.39 -18.74 7.24
N LYS A 190 13.47 -18.18 6.67
CA LYS A 190 14.17 -18.77 5.51
C LYS A 190 14.50 -20.25 5.73
N SER A 191 15.15 -20.55 6.85
CA SER A 191 15.62 -21.90 7.15
C SER A 191 14.44 -22.83 7.38
N ASP A 192 13.42 -22.37 8.10
CA ASP A 192 12.20 -23.15 8.33
C ASP A 192 11.57 -23.54 6.98
N MET A 193 11.42 -22.60 6.05
CA MET A 193 10.79 -22.84 4.74
C MET A 193 11.58 -23.77 3.81
N ILE A 194 12.90 -23.91 3.98
CA ILE A 194 13.72 -24.85 3.20
C ILE A 194 13.64 -26.27 3.79
N HIS A 195 13.30 -26.40 5.08
CA HIS A 195 13.37 -27.65 5.82
C HIS A 195 12.01 -28.21 6.24
N LEU A 196 10.91 -27.57 5.83
CA LEU A 196 9.54 -28.07 5.93
C LEU A 196 9.24 -29.08 4.82
#